data_AF-A0A7T0JRK0-F1
#
_entry.id   AF-A0A7T0JRK0-F1
#
_cell.length_a   1.000
_cell.length_b   1.000
_cell.length_c   1.000
_cell.angle_alpha   90.00
_cell.angle_beta   90.00
_cell.angle_gamma   90.00
#
_symmetry.space_group_name_H-M   'P 1'
#
loop_
_entity.id
_entity.type
_entity.pdbx_description
1 polymer ?
#
loop_
_entity_poly.entity_id
_entity_poly.type
_entity_poly.pdbx_seq_one_letter_code
_entity_poly.pdbx_strand_id
1 'polypeptide(L)'
;MNPEQIKEYVRLKSDIKAAESKIADKNQQAANLKHRIAETKATIETITATLEREDQLSASNSKLKRPTLTGDQYKEQRQHLSELKAELPTLQQGLDDETRELSIFQSELAGLRSALQRCNDLLIVELVEDSTVELVSRAGESIKRLVMSIIAVEGNYEGFNYEQKEQFKTKTYRVICEQLLPVVFAESNGLPGLQASREYVAGLIEGEAA
;
A
#
# COMPACT_ATOMS: atom_id res chain seq x y z
N MET A 1 17.61 7.24 19.09
CA MET A 1 17.15 7.41 17.69
C MET A 1 17.05 8.89 17.33
N ASN A 2 17.24 9.24 16.06
CA ASN A 2 17.26 10.61 15.55
C ASN A 2 15.84 11.22 15.49
N PRO A 3 15.56 12.33 16.21
CA PRO A 3 14.24 12.96 16.24
C PRO A 3 13.71 13.40 14.87
N GLU A 4 14.58 13.80 13.94
CA GLU A 4 14.16 14.23 12.61
C GLU A 4 13.70 13.05 11.74
N GLN A 5 14.31 11.88 11.91
CA GLN A 5 13.87 10.67 11.22
C GLN A 5 12.54 10.16 11.77
N ILE A 6 12.32 10.26 13.08
CA ILE A 6 11.03 9.91 13.72
C ILE A 6 9.92 10.83 13.19
N LYS A 7 10.17 12.14 13.10
CA LYS A 7 9.21 13.09 12.49
C LYS A 7 8.90 12.74 11.04
N GLU A 8 9.92 12.40 10.25
CA GLU A 8 9.75 12.01 8.85
C GLU A 8 8.95 10.71 8.73
N TYR A 9 9.18 9.72 9.58
CA TYR A 9 8.39 8.48 9.66
C TYR A 9 6.91 8.78 9.90
N VAL A 10 6.59 9.61 10.90
CA VAL A 10 5.21 10.01 11.23
C VAL A 10 4.57 10.75 10.06
N ARG A 11 5.30 11.70 9.44
CA ARG A 11 4.85 12.45 8.27
C ARG A 11 4.51 11.51 7.12
N LEU A 12 5.41 10.59 6.77
CA LEU A 12 5.19 9.61 5.70
C LEU A 12 3.98 8.70 5.99
N LYS A 13 3.79 8.27 7.25
CA LYS A 13 2.62 7.47 7.64
C LYS A 13 1.32 8.26 7.48
N SER A 14 1.32 9.55 7.79
CA SER A 14 0.18 10.45 7.56
C SER A 14 -0.08 10.64 6.06
N ASP A 15 0.95 10.91 5.27
CA ASP A 15 0.85 11.11 3.82
C ASP A 15 0.30 9.86 3.12
N ILE A 16 0.73 8.66 3.55
CA ILE A 16 0.21 7.38 3.05
C ILE A 16 -1.30 7.28 3.30
N LYS A 17 -1.77 7.56 4.53
CA LYS A 17 -3.20 7.53 4.85
C LYS A 17 -4.00 8.52 4.02
N ALA A 18 -3.46 9.72 3.82
CA ALA A 18 -4.10 10.75 2.99
C ALA A 18 -4.19 10.30 1.51
N ALA A 19 -3.12 9.69 0.98
CA ALA A 19 -3.11 9.14 -0.38
C ALA A 19 -4.09 7.97 -0.54
N GLU A 20 -4.16 7.06 0.44
CA GLU A 20 -5.14 5.96 0.46
C GLU A 20 -6.59 6.47 0.45
N SER A 21 -6.89 7.51 1.22
CA SER A 21 -8.21 8.15 1.21
C SER A 21 -8.53 8.74 -0.16
N LYS A 22 -7.60 9.49 -0.76
CA LYS A 22 -7.79 10.07 -2.11
C LYS A 22 -8.04 8.99 -3.16
N ILE A 23 -7.31 7.87 -3.11
CA ILE A 23 -7.51 6.74 -4.02
C ILE A 23 -8.92 6.13 -3.82
N ALA A 24 -9.40 6.02 -2.59
CA ALA A 24 -10.75 5.52 -2.32
C ALA A 24 -11.82 6.45 -2.93
N ASP A 25 -11.69 7.77 -2.73
CA ASP A 25 -12.61 8.75 -3.30
C ASP A 25 -12.62 8.70 -4.84
N LYS A 26 -11.44 8.59 -5.45
CA LYS A 26 -11.28 8.48 -6.92
C LYS A 26 -11.87 7.20 -7.48
N ASN A 27 -11.68 6.06 -6.80
CA ASN A 27 -12.35 4.82 -7.17
C ASN A 27 -13.87 4.96 -7.16
N GLN A 28 -14.42 5.64 -6.15
CA GLN A 28 -15.86 5.85 -6.06
C GLN A 28 -16.37 6.77 -7.19
N GLN A 29 -15.64 7.84 -7.50
CA GLN A 29 -15.98 8.73 -8.62
C GLN A 29 -15.97 7.99 -9.96
N ALA A 30 -14.94 7.18 -10.23
CA ALA A 30 -14.87 6.33 -11.42
C ALA A 30 -16.01 5.30 -11.48
N ALA A 31 -16.37 4.69 -10.35
CA ALA A 31 -17.50 3.76 -10.28
C ALA A 31 -18.84 4.45 -10.61
N ASN A 32 -19.07 5.64 -10.07
CA ASN A 32 -20.25 6.45 -10.35
C ASN A 32 -20.34 6.84 -11.84
N LEU A 33 -19.21 7.22 -12.45
CA LEU A 33 -19.17 7.53 -13.89
C LEU A 33 -19.46 6.29 -14.75
N LYS A 34 -18.88 5.13 -14.41
CA LYS A 34 -19.20 3.85 -15.08
C LYS A 34 -20.69 3.53 -15.01
N HIS A 35 -21.31 3.74 -13.85
CA HIS A 35 -22.75 3.54 -13.68
C HIS A 35 -23.57 4.48 -14.56
N ARG A 36 -23.28 5.79 -14.51
CA ARG A 36 -23.96 6.80 -15.35
C ARG A 36 -23.83 6.48 -16.84
N ILE A 37 -22.64 6.10 -17.31
CA ILE A 37 -22.43 5.68 -18.71
C ILE A 37 -23.34 4.50 -19.06
N ALA A 38 -23.46 3.49 -18.19
CA ALA A 38 -24.31 2.34 -18.43
C ALA A 38 -25.81 2.73 -18.49
N GLU A 39 -26.27 3.56 -17.56
CA GLU A 39 -27.65 4.08 -17.55
C GLU A 39 -27.96 4.92 -18.79
N THR A 40 -27.05 5.83 -19.18
CA THR A 40 -27.19 6.64 -20.39
C THR A 40 -27.28 5.75 -21.63
N LYS A 41 -26.44 4.71 -21.74
CA LYS A 41 -26.50 3.74 -22.85
C LYS A 41 -27.82 2.99 -22.91
N ALA A 42 -28.29 2.45 -21.78
CA ALA A 42 -29.56 1.75 -21.70
C ALA A 42 -30.75 2.67 -22.07
N THR A 43 -30.68 3.94 -21.65
CA THR A 43 -31.69 4.95 -21.99
C THR A 43 -31.68 5.27 -23.49
N ILE A 44 -30.50 5.44 -24.09
CA ILE A 44 -30.32 5.61 -25.54
C ILE A 44 -30.92 4.45 -26.31
N GLU A 45 -30.64 3.20 -25.91
CA GLU A 45 -31.18 1.99 -26.54
C GLU A 45 -32.71 1.97 -26.49
N THR A 46 -33.28 2.28 -25.32
CA THR A 46 -34.74 2.31 -25.12
C THR A 46 -35.43 3.37 -25.99
N ILE A 47 -34.88 4.59 -26.02
CA ILE A 47 -35.43 5.67 -26.84
C ILE A 47 -35.27 5.36 -28.33
N THR A 48 -34.11 4.83 -28.74
CA THR A 48 -33.87 4.45 -30.13
C THR A 48 -34.88 3.40 -30.59
N ALA A 49 -35.09 2.34 -29.82
CA ALA A 49 -36.08 1.31 -30.13
C ALA A 49 -37.52 1.84 -30.18
N THR A 50 -37.84 2.81 -29.31
CA THR A 50 -39.15 3.47 -29.29
C THR A 50 -39.35 4.30 -30.57
N LEU A 51 -38.38 5.15 -30.94
CA LEU A 51 -38.44 5.97 -32.14
C LEU A 51 -38.50 5.12 -33.41
N GLU A 52 -37.71 4.05 -33.51
CA GLU A 52 -37.74 3.11 -34.64
C GLU A 52 -39.12 2.45 -34.79
N ARG A 53 -39.76 2.08 -33.68
CA ARG A 53 -41.13 1.54 -33.68
C ARG A 53 -42.12 2.57 -34.18
N GLU A 54 -42.02 3.82 -33.73
CA GLU A 54 -42.89 4.91 -34.15
C GLU A 54 -42.71 5.27 -35.64
N ASP A 55 -41.47 5.20 -36.15
CA ASP A 55 -41.18 5.37 -37.57
C ASP A 55 -41.83 4.26 -38.41
N GLN A 56 -41.73 3.00 -37.96
CA GLN A 56 -42.39 1.86 -38.61
C GLN A 56 -43.92 1.97 -38.59
N LEU A 57 -44.49 2.43 -37.48
CA LEU A 57 -45.93 2.66 -37.36
C LEU A 57 -46.39 3.82 -38.27
N SER A 58 -45.59 4.88 -38.38
CA SER A 58 -45.88 6.02 -39.26
C SER A 58 -45.82 5.65 -40.74
N ALA A 59 -44.91 4.74 -41.12
CA ALA A 59 -44.76 4.26 -42.49
C ALA A 59 -45.79 3.18 -42.90
N SER A 60 -46.57 2.65 -41.95
CA SER A 60 -47.52 1.56 -42.21
C SER A 60 -48.84 2.08 -42.79
N ASN A 61 -49.26 1.53 -43.93
CA ASN A 61 -50.58 1.80 -44.54
C ASN A 61 -51.75 1.11 -43.81
N SER A 62 -51.49 0.30 -42.77
CA SER A 62 -52.54 -0.41 -42.03
C SER A 62 -53.26 0.51 -41.05
N LYS A 63 -54.60 0.56 -41.12
CA LYS A 63 -55.43 1.32 -40.17
C LYS A 63 -55.32 0.85 -38.71
N LEU A 64 -54.82 -0.38 -38.48
CA LEU A 64 -54.63 -1.01 -37.17
C LEU A 64 -53.27 -0.70 -36.52
N LYS A 65 -52.29 -0.25 -37.30
CA LYS A 65 -50.95 0.12 -36.80
C LYS A 65 -50.79 1.62 -36.97
N ARG A 66 -51.05 2.36 -35.89
CA ARG A 66 -50.90 3.82 -35.86
C ARG A 66 -49.82 4.20 -34.85
N PRO A 67 -49.08 5.31 -35.09
CA PRO A 67 -48.15 5.87 -34.12
C PRO A 67 -48.82 6.09 -32.77
N THR A 68 -48.09 5.86 -31.70
CA THR A 68 -48.58 6.05 -30.33
C THR A 68 -48.15 7.40 -29.75
N LEU A 69 -47.06 7.98 -30.25
CA LEU A 69 -46.59 9.31 -29.85
C LEU A 69 -47.27 10.42 -30.65
N THR A 70 -47.48 11.56 -30.00
CA THR A 70 -47.81 12.80 -30.72
C THR A 70 -46.57 13.35 -31.43
N GLY A 71 -46.76 14.22 -32.42
CA GLY A 71 -45.64 14.83 -33.17
C GLY A 71 -44.65 15.60 -32.28
N ASP A 72 -45.14 16.22 -31.20
CA ASP A 72 -44.30 16.94 -30.24
C ASP A 72 -43.54 15.98 -29.34
N GLN A 73 -44.19 14.92 -28.83
CA GLN A 73 -43.53 13.86 -28.04
C GLN A 73 -42.41 13.16 -28.83
N TYR A 74 -42.65 12.90 -30.11
CA TYR A 74 -41.62 12.31 -30.99
C TYR A 74 -40.41 13.24 -31.14
N LYS A 75 -40.64 14.56 -31.35
CA LYS A 75 -39.55 15.54 -31.44
C LYS A 75 -38.77 15.64 -30.14
N GLU A 76 -39.47 15.68 -29.00
CA GLU A 76 -38.84 15.70 -27.67
C GLU A 76 -37.97 14.46 -27.44
N GLN A 77 -38.47 13.26 -27.74
CA GLN A 77 -37.68 12.02 -27.63
C GLN A 77 -36.45 12.02 -28.54
N ARG A 78 -36.58 12.52 -29.78
CA ARG A 78 -35.46 12.63 -30.71
C ARG A 78 -34.42 13.64 -30.25
N GLN A 79 -34.86 14.75 -29.67
CA GLN A 79 -33.97 15.74 -29.09
C GLN A 79 -33.25 15.16 -27.86
N HIS A 80 -33.98 14.54 -26.94
CA HIS A 80 -33.40 13.90 -25.76
C HIS A 80 -32.38 12.81 -26.12
N LEU A 81 -32.66 12.01 -27.16
CA LEU A 81 -31.69 11.05 -27.70
C LEU A 81 -30.41 11.73 -28.19
N SER A 82 -30.53 12.87 -28.87
CA SER A 82 -29.38 13.64 -29.34
C SER A 82 -28.55 14.18 -28.18
N GLU A 83 -29.20 14.69 -27.13
CA GLU A 83 -28.55 15.19 -25.92
C GLU A 83 -27.79 14.08 -25.19
N LEU A 84 -28.41 12.92 -24.97
CA LEU A 84 -27.75 11.78 -24.33
C LEU A 84 -26.57 11.25 -25.15
N LYS A 85 -26.70 11.19 -26.49
CA LYS A 85 -25.58 10.81 -27.37
C LYS A 85 -24.42 11.81 -27.33
N ALA A 86 -24.69 13.09 -27.07
CA ALA A 86 -23.67 14.12 -26.90
C ALA A 86 -23.06 14.12 -25.48
N GLU A 87 -23.80 13.73 -24.45
CA GLU A 87 -23.30 13.60 -23.08
C GLU A 87 -22.33 12.41 -22.93
N LEU A 88 -22.60 11.31 -23.63
CA LEU A 88 -21.86 10.05 -23.46
C LEU A 88 -20.33 10.18 -23.68
N PRO A 89 -19.82 10.85 -24.74
CA PRO A 89 -18.39 11.12 -24.89
C PRO A 89 -17.79 11.92 -23.73
N THR A 90 -18.55 12.89 -23.19
CA THR A 90 -18.11 13.70 -22.04
C THR A 90 -17.97 12.85 -20.78
N LEU A 91 -18.92 11.94 -20.53
CA LEU A 91 -18.84 10.99 -19.42
C LEU A 91 -17.68 10.00 -19.58
N GLN A 92 -17.45 9.51 -20.80
CA GLN A 92 -16.32 8.64 -21.11
C GLN A 92 -14.98 9.36 -20.88
N GLN A 93 -14.85 10.59 -21.35
CA GLN A 93 -13.66 11.40 -21.13
C GLN A 93 -13.42 11.61 -19.62
N GLY A 94 -14.46 11.96 -18.87
CA GLY A 94 -14.35 12.09 -17.41
C GLY A 94 -13.90 10.79 -16.74
N LEU A 95 -14.39 9.62 -17.20
CA LEU A 95 -13.95 8.33 -16.66
C LEU A 95 -12.47 8.04 -16.98
N ASP A 96 -12.03 8.38 -18.19
CA ASP A 96 -10.64 8.21 -18.60
C ASP A 96 -9.70 9.12 -17.79
N ASP A 97 -10.12 10.36 -17.54
CA ASP A 97 -9.38 11.32 -16.72
C ASP A 97 -9.27 10.83 -15.27
N GLU A 98 -10.37 10.39 -14.67
CA GLU A 98 -10.37 9.79 -13.33
C GLU A 98 -9.47 8.55 -13.25
N THR A 99 -9.48 7.70 -14.29
CA THR A 99 -8.64 6.50 -14.34
C THR A 99 -7.15 6.86 -14.43
N ARG A 100 -6.79 7.92 -15.18
CA ARG A 100 -5.41 8.42 -15.25
C ARG A 100 -4.94 8.97 -13.92
N GLU A 101 -5.74 9.83 -13.29
CA GLU A 101 -5.42 10.39 -11.97
C GLU A 101 -5.24 9.28 -10.93
N LEU A 102 -6.11 8.27 -10.95
CA LEU A 102 -5.99 7.11 -10.07
C LEU A 102 -4.64 6.40 -10.24
N SER A 103 -4.18 6.20 -11.47
CA SER A 103 -2.87 5.59 -11.74
C SER A 103 -1.72 6.44 -11.19
N ILE A 104 -1.83 7.77 -11.25
CA ILE A 104 -0.84 8.69 -10.67
C ILE A 104 -0.80 8.54 -9.15
N PHE A 105 -1.96 8.60 -8.48
CA PHE A 105 -2.03 8.44 -7.03
C PHE A 105 -1.54 7.07 -6.55
N GLN A 106 -1.80 6.00 -7.31
CA GLN A 106 -1.26 4.68 -7.00
C GLN A 106 0.27 4.65 -7.08
N SER A 107 0.86 5.32 -8.06
CA SER A 107 2.32 5.46 -8.19
C SER A 107 2.90 6.29 -7.03
N GLU A 108 2.25 7.40 -6.67
CA GLU A 108 2.64 8.21 -5.52
C GLU A 108 2.60 7.41 -4.21
N LEU A 109 1.54 6.65 -3.98
CA LEU A 109 1.40 5.77 -2.81
C LEU A 109 2.52 4.73 -2.75
N ALA A 110 2.88 4.11 -3.88
CA ALA A 110 4.00 3.18 -3.95
C ALA A 110 5.34 3.86 -3.61
N GLY A 111 5.54 5.10 -4.07
CA GLY A 111 6.69 5.93 -3.73
C GLY A 111 6.76 6.24 -2.23
N LEU A 112 5.65 6.67 -1.64
CA LEU A 112 5.55 6.95 -0.20
C LEU A 112 5.81 5.71 0.66
N ARG A 113 5.23 4.56 0.30
CA ARG A 113 5.49 3.28 1.01
C ARG A 113 6.96 2.88 0.95
N SER A 114 7.59 3.08 -0.20
CA SER A 114 9.03 2.81 -0.36
C SER A 114 9.88 3.76 0.47
N ALA A 115 9.48 5.04 0.57
CA ALA A 115 10.16 6.02 1.41
C ALA A 115 10.02 5.69 2.90
N LEU A 116 8.81 5.31 3.35
CA LEU A 116 8.55 4.88 4.72
C LEU A 116 9.41 3.67 5.08
N GLN A 117 9.50 2.68 4.18
CA GLN A 117 10.34 1.50 4.41
C GLN A 117 11.81 1.88 4.60
N ARG A 118 12.36 2.74 3.73
CA ARG A 118 13.75 3.21 3.87
C ARG A 118 13.97 3.97 5.18
N CYS A 119 13.03 4.82 5.57
CA CYS A 119 13.10 5.55 6.83
C CYS A 119 13.08 4.60 8.03
N ASN A 120 12.23 3.57 8.00
CA ASN A 120 12.18 2.54 9.02
C ASN A 120 13.49 1.74 9.09
N ASP A 121 14.09 1.38 7.95
CA ASP A 121 15.37 0.66 7.91
C ASP A 121 16.51 1.49 8.54
N LEU A 122 16.53 2.81 8.34
CA LEU A 122 17.50 3.71 8.97
C LEU A 122 17.30 3.79 10.49
N LEU A 123 16.05 3.96 10.94
CA LEU A 123 15.72 3.99 12.37
C LEU A 123 16.07 2.66 13.07
N ILE A 124 15.91 1.52 12.39
CA ILE A 124 16.35 0.20 12.89
C ILE A 124 17.85 0.16 13.10
N VAL A 125 18.63 0.65 12.13
CA VAL A 125 20.10 0.67 12.25
C VAL A 125 20.52 1.53 13.43
N GLU A 126 19.94 2.72 13.59
CA GLU A 126 20.22 3.59 14.75
C GLU A 126 19.82 2.93 16.07
N LEU A 127 18.67 2.24 16.12
CA LEU A 127 18.25 1.52 17.32
C LEU A 127 19.24 0.40 17.70
N VAL A 128 19.79 -0.30 16.71
CA VAL A 128 20.83 -1.33 16.94
C VAL A 128 22.10 -0.70 17.48
N GLU A 129 22.52 0.46 16.94
CA GLU A 129 23.69 1.19 17.44
C GLU A 129 23.48 1.66 18.88
N ASP A 130 22.34 2.32 19.17
CA ASP A 130 21.97 2.78 20.51
C ASP A 130 21.92 1.61 21.51
N SER A 131 21.27 0.50 21.12
CA SER A 131 21.18 -0.71 21.94
C SER A 131 22.55 -1.34 22.20
N THR A 132 23.46 -1.29 21.22
CA THR A 132 24.83 -1.80 21.37
C THR A 132 25.63 -0.93 22.33
N VAL A 133 25.52 0.40 22.22
CA VAL A 133 26.17 1.34 23.15
C VAL A 133 25.64 1.14 24.56
N GLU A 134 24.32 1.03 24.74
CA GLU A 134 23.71 0.76 26.04
C GLU A 134 24.19 -0.58 26.61
N LEU A 135 24.16 -1.66 25.80
CA LEU A 135 24.65 -2.97 26.19
C LEU A 135 26.11 -2.91 26.64
N VAL A 136 27.00 -2.26 25.88
CA VAL A 136 28.42 -2.11 26.23
C VAL A 136 28.59 -1.29 27.52
N SER A 137 27.80 -0.22 27.70
CA SER A 137 27.86 0.63 28.89
C SER A 137 27.42 -0.11 30.17
N ARG A 138 26.48 -1.05 30.03
CA ARG A 138 25.94 -1.86 31.13
C ARG A 138 26.58 -3.25 31.23
N ALA A 139 27.40 -3.62 30.25
CA ALA A 139 28.06 -4.92 30.20
C ALA A 139 29.01 -5.07 31.38
N GLY A 140 28.68 -6.01 32.26
CA GLY A 140 29.57 -6.47 33.30
C GLY A 140 30.84 -7.12 32.74
N GLU A 141 31.82 -7.33 33.61
CA GLU A 141 33.13 -7.91 33.29
C GLU A 141 33.03 -9.25 32.52
N SER A 142 32.00 -10.06 32.80
CA SER A 142 31.76 -11.34 32.13
C SER A 142 31.47 -11.21 30.62
N ILE A 143 30.71 -10.19 30.20
CA ILE A 143 30.41 -9.93 28.78
C ILE A 143 31.68 -9.42 28.08
N LYS A 144 32.44 -8.54 28.74
CA LYS A 144 33.73 -8.06 28.22
C LYS A 144 34.72 -9.21 27.99
N ARG A 145 34.82 -10.15 28.95
CA ARG A 145 35.65 -11.36 28.81
C ARG A 145 35.22 -12.25 27.66
N LEU A 146 33.90 -12.42 27.45
CA LEU A 146 33.37 -13.16 26.31
C LEU A 146 33.76 -12.49 24.99
N VAL A 147 33.54 -11.18 24.85
CA VAL A 147 33.90 -10.41 23.65
C VAL A 147 35.41 -10.45 23.39
N MET A 148 36.24 -10.28 24.43
CA MET A 148 37.69 -10.40 24.32
C MET A 148 38.14 -11.80 23.89
N SER A 149 37.47 -12.86 24.37
CA SER A 149 37.75 -14.25 23.96
C SER A 149 37.40 -14.48 22.49
N ILE A 150 36.36 -13.82 21.97
CA ILE A 150 35.99 -13.85 20.55
C ILE A 150 37.01 -13.08 19.71
N ILE A 151 37.39 -11.86 20.11
CA ILE A 151 38.39 -11.04 19.43
C ILE A 151 39.75 -11.75 19.37
N ALA A 152 40.18 -12.41 20.45
CA ALA A 152 41.44 -13.16 20.48
C ALA A 152 41.49 -14.29 19.44
N VAL A 153 40.33 -14.81 19.02
CA VAL A 153 40.24 -15.88 18.01
C VAL A 153 40.05 -15.33 16.59
N GLU A 154 39.27 -14.26 16.42
CA GLU A 154 38.95 -13.65 15.11
C GLU A 154 40.02 -12.64 14.62
N GLY A 155 40.57 -11.83 15.51
CA GLY A 155 41.51 -10.77 15.17
C GLY A 155 42.97 -11.21 15.31
N ASN A 156 43.61 -11.64 14.22
CA ASN A 156 45.07 -11.62 14.02
C ASN A 156 46.00 -11.91 15.23
N TYR A 157 45.81 -12.99 16.00
CA TYR A 157 46.81 -13.42 16.99
C TYR A 157 47.40 -14.80 16.69
N GLU A 158 48.73 -14.83 16.71
CA GLU A 158 49.59 -16.00 16.58
C GLU A 158 49.11 -17.15 17.49
N GLY A 159 49.11 -18.40 16.97
CA GLY A 159 48.94 -19.60 17.78
C GLY A 159 47.71 -20.48 17.50
N PHE A 160 46.75 -20.04 16.67
CA PHE A 160 45.59 -20.86 16.27
C PHE A 160 45.59 -21.19 14.77
N ASN A 161 45.45 -22.48 14.43
CA ASN A 161 45.28 -22.93 13.05
C ASN A 161 43.83 -22.76 12.56
N TYR A 162 43.61 -22.96 11.26
CA TYR A 162 42.29 -22.79 10.63
C TYR A 162 41.19 -23.66 11.26
N GLU A 163 41.49 -24.91 11.57
CA GLU A 163 40.53 -25.86 12.15
C GLU A 163 40.11 -25.47 13.57
N GLN A 164 41.06 -24.97 14.38
CA GLN A 164 40.78 -24.44 15.71
C GLN A 164 39.91 -23.19 15.66
N LYS A 165 40.11 -22.32 14.65
CA LYS A 165 39.27 -21.15 14.43
C LYS A 165 37.84 -21.55 14.03
N GLU A 166 37.67 -22.47 13.09
CA GLU A 166 36.34 -22.96 12.69
C GLU A 166 35.61 -23.70 13.81
N GLN A 167 36.31 -24.53 14.59
CA GLN A 167 35.73 -25.18 15.77
C GLN A 167 35.31 -24.16 16.83
N PHE A 168 36.12 -23.12 17.07
CA PHE A 168 35.76 -22.07 18.01
C PHE A 168 34.57 -21.26 17.50
N LYS A 169 34.54 -20.83 16.23
CA LYS A 169 33.38 -20.15 15.61
C LYS A 169 32.12 -20.97 15.78
N THR A 170 32.18 -22.25 15.43
CA THR A 170 31.04 -23.16 15.53
C THR A 170 30.58 -23.30 16.98
N LYS A 171 31.50 -23.51 17.93
CA LYS A 171 31.18 -23.66 19.36
C LYS A 171 30.67 -22.36 20.00
N THR A 172 31.26 -21.22 19.66
CA THR A 172 30.87 -19.92 20.21
C THR A 172 29.54 -19.45 19.63
N TYR A 173 29.35 -19.60 18.31
CA TYR A 173 28.05 -19.40 17.66
C TYR A 173 26.99 -20.29 18.31
N ARG A 174 27.31 -21.56 18.55
CA ARG A 174 26.42 -22.49 19.23
C ARG A 174 26.08 -22.05 20.65
N VAL A 175 27.06 -21.65 21.46
CA VAL A 175 26.80 -21.19 22.84
C VAL A 175 25.95 -19.91 22.84
N ILE A 176 26.25 -18.95 21.98
CA ILE A 176 25.47 -17.70 21.89
C ILE A 176 24.04 -18.00 21.41
N CYS A 177 23.89 -18.75 20.31
CA CYS A 177 22.58 -18.99 19.70
C CYS A 177 21.74 -20.04 20.45
N GLU A 178 22.34 -21.09 21.00
CA GLU A 178 21.61 -22.18 21.66
C GLU A 178 21.51 -22.00 23.19
N GLN A 179 22.36 -21.21 23.83
CA GLN A 179 22.32 -21.04 25.29
C GLN A 179 21.97 -19.62 25.74
N LEU A 180 22.46 -18.59 25.05
CA LEU A 180 22.17 -17.20 25.43
C LEU A 180 20.79 -16.76 24.93
N LEU A 181 20.49 -16.96 23.64
CA LEU A 181 19.22 -16.52 23.05
C LEU A 181 17.98 -17.13 23.75
N PRO A 182 17.92 -18.44 24.06
CA PRO A 182 16.75 -19.00 24.72
C PRO A 182 16.54 -18.48 26.14
N VAL A 183 17.61 -18.06 26.83
CA VAL A 183 17.51 -17.46 28.17
C VAL A 183 17.00 -16.02 28.09
N VAL A 184 17.49 -15.24 27.12
CA VAL A 184 17.04 -13.87 26.87
C VAL A 184 15.56 -13.83 26.45
N PHE A 185 15.12 -14.82 25.68
CA PHE A 185 13.75 -14.95 25.19
C PHE A 185 12.94 -16.03 25.95
N ALA A 186 13.33 -16.39 27.16
CA ALA A 186 12.74 -17.51 27.91
C ALA A 186 11.26 -17.30 28.26
N GLU A 187 10.83 -16.05 28.42
CA GLU A 187 9.43 -15.69 28.70
C GLU A 187 8.56 -15.60 27.44
N SER A 188 9.18 -15.62 26.25
CA SER A 188 8.48 -15.71 24.97
C SER A 188 8.38 -17.16 24.50
N ASN A 189 7.24 -17.55 23.91
CA ASN A 189 7.00 -18.88 23.34
C ASN A 189 7.83 -19.10 22.05
N GLY A 190 9.15 -18.98 22.12
CA GLY A 190 10.09 -19.05 21.01
C GLY A 190 10.69 -17.69 20.61
N LEU A 191 11.66 -17.74 19.69
CA LEU A 191 12.25 -16.53 19.12
C LEU A 191 11.18 -15.73 18.37
N PRO A 192 11.16 -14.39 18.50
CA PRO A 192 10.21 -13.57 17.76
C PRO A 192 10.42 -13.76 16.26
N GLY A 193 9.34 -14.03 15.54
CA GLY A 193 9.36 -14.01 14.08
C GLY A 193 9.60 -12.60 13.56
N LEU A 194 10.03 -12.48 12.30
CA LEU A 194 10.35 -11.20 11.66
C LEU A 194 9.22 -10.15 11.79
N GLN A 195 7.97 -10.59 11.72
CA GLN A 195 6.80 -9.72 11.87
C GLN A 195 6.67 -9.16 13.29
N ALA A 196 6.83 -10.00 14.33
CA ALA A 196 6.77 -9.57 15.73
C ALA A 196 7.90 -8.60 16.06
N SER A 197 9.10 -8.83 15.53
CA SER A 197 10.22 -7.89 15.67
C SER A 197 9.94 -6.54 15.01
N ARG A 198 9.34 -6.54 13.82
CA ARG A 198 8.94 -5.29 13.12
C ARG A 198 7.88 -4.52 13.89
N GLU A 199 6.90 -5.20 14.45
CA GLU A 199 5.84 -4.58 15.27
C GLU A 199 6.40 -3.98 16.56
N TYR A 200 7.33 -4.67 17.23
CA TYR A 200 8.02 -4.15 18.41
C TYR A 200 8.80 -2.87 18.10
N VAL A 201 9.61 -2.88 17.04
CA VAL A 201 10.36 -1.69 16.60
C VAL A 201 9.42 -0.54 16.22
N ALA A 202 8.35 -0.82 15.45
CA ALA A 202 7.37 0.19 15.10
C ALA A 202 6.71 0.79 16.35
N GLY A 203 6.41 -0.04 17.36
CA GLY A 203 5.89 0.41 18.64
C GLY A 203 6.84 1.32 19.41
N LEU A 204 8.16 1.05 19.37
CA LEU A 204 9.17 1.92 19.97
C LEU A 204 9.26 3.28 19.25
N ILE A 205 9.31 3.27 17.91
CA ILE A 205 9.33 4.50 17.10
C ILE A 205 8.07 5.34 17.37
N GLU A 206 6.91 4.70 17.45
CA GLU A 206 5.63 5.38 17.69
C GLU A 206 5.50 5.88 19.13
N GLY A 207 6.09 5.18 20.10
CA GLY A 207 6.15 5.61 21.49
C GLY A 207 7.04 6.84 21.70
N GLU A 208 8.15 6.97 20.97
CA GLU A 208 9.02 8.15 21.02
C GLU A 208 8.43 9.38 20.31
N ALA A 209 7.45 9.18 19.43
CA ALA A 209 6.78 10.24 18.70
C ALA A 209 5.58 10.88 19.45
N ALA A 210 5.12 10.27 20.54
CA ALA A 210 3.96 10.68 21.33
C ALA A 210 4.33 11.66 22.47
#